data_AF-A0A7L3MQ97-F1
#
_entry.id   AF-A0A7L3MQ97-F1
#
_cell.length_a   1.000
_cell.length_b   1.000
_cell.length_c   1.000
_cell.angle_alpha   90.00
_cell.angle_beta   90.00
_cell.angle_gamma   90.00
#
_symmetry.space_group_name_H-M   'P 1'
#
loop_
_entity.id
_entity.type
_entity.pdbx_description
1 polymer ?
#
loop_
_entity_poly.entity_id
_entity_poly.type
_entity_poly.pdbx_seq_one_letter_code
_entity_poly.pdbx_strand_id
1 'polypeptide(L)'
;SLPQWPVLYFEVLSLDFWQRYRVEGYGSLVLPASPGVHMLTIPTWRPVDLGTVAEMRRFFIGGSPELEDLTYIRIPSTFKGKRLSRFGFRTETTGSVTFRLCCLQQSKAFLENSALRQRMQSVLDRLGGFSQQSSVYNVLEAFQRARRRMQEARESLPQDLISTSASAV
;
A
#
# COMPACT_ATOMS: atom_id res chain seq x y z
N SER A 1 1.92 3.56 11.60
CA SER A 1 1.10 4.40 10.69
C SER A 1 0.80 3.60 9.44
N LEU A 2 -0.40 3.75 8.85
CA LEU A 2 -0.70 3.15 7.55
C LEU A 2 0.23 3.75 6.47
N PRO A 3 0.63 2.98 5.44
CA PRO A 3 1.43 3.52 4.35
C PRO A 3 0.66 4.64 3.66
N GLN A 4 1.29 5.81 3.49
CA GLN A 4 0.73 6.93 2.73
C GLN A 4 0.99 6.78 1.22
N TRP A 5 0.93 5.55 0.72
CA TRP A 5 1.23 5.20 -0.66
C TRP A 5 0.32 4.04 -1.08
N PRO A 6 -0.15 4.00 -2.35
CA PRO A 6 0.13 4.94 -3.44
C PRO A 6 -0.62 6.28 -3.34
N VAL A 7 -0.04 7.33 -3.93
CA VAL A 7 -0.64 8.68 -3.99
C VAL A 7 -0.94 9.03 -5.44
N LEU A 8 -2.18 9.44 -5.70
CA LEU A 8 -2.62 10.04 -6.95
C LEU A 8 -2.48 11.56 -6.84
N TYR A 9 -1.66 12.16 -7.70
CA TYR A 9 -1.64 13.60 -7.93
C TYR A 9 -2.44 13.89 -9.19
N PHE A 10 -3.22 14.96 -9.17
CA PHE A 10 -4.05 15.32 -10.31
C PHE A 10 -4.16 16.83 -10.49
N GLU A 11 -4.38 17.21 -11.73
CA GLU A 11 -4.65 18.56 -12.20
C GLU A 11 -6.00 18.56 -12.91
N VAL A 12 -6.80 19.57 -12.62
CA VAL A 12 -8.12 19.80 -13.20
C VAL A 12 -7.96 20.92 -14.22
N LEU A 13 -8.28 20.61 -15.46
CA LEU A 13 -8.22 21.56 -16.57
C LEU A 13 -9.62 21.88 -17.07
N SER A 14 -9.88 23.13 -17.40
CA SER A 14 -11.00 23.54 -18.24
C SER A 14 -10.52 23.84 -19.64
N LEU A 15 -11.41 23.67 -20.62
CA LEU A 15 -11.18 24.01 -22.02
C LEU A 15 -12.18 25.10 -22.40
N ASP A 16 -11.68 26.26 -22.83
CA ASP A 16 -12.54 27.37 -23.24
C ASP A 16 -13.00 27.25 -24.72
N PHE A 17 -13.90 28.14 -25.13
CA PHE A 17 -14.42 28.20 -26.51
C PHE A 17 -13.32 28.44 -27.55
N TRP A 18 -12.21 29.06 -27.15
CA TRP A 18 -11.03 29.29 -28.00
C TRP A 18 -10.05 28.12 -28.00
N GLN A 19 -10.45 26.95 -27.49
CA GLN A 19 -9.62 25.74 -27.43
C GLN A 19 -8.36 25.90 -26.57
N ARG A 20 -8.42 26.77 -25.56
CA ARG A 20 -7.31 26.97 -24.62
C ARG A 20 -7.57 26.22 -23.33
N TYR A 21 -6.55 25.49 -22.88
CA TYR A 21 -6.54 24.84 -21.58
C TYR A 21 -6.24 25.84 -20.48
N ARG A 22 -6.89 25.68 -19.33
CA ARG A 22 -6.65 26.47 -18.13
C ARG A 22 -6.67 25.59 -16.91
N VAL A 23 -5.75 25.83 -15.99
CA VAL A 23 -5.70 25.10 -14.73
C VAL A 23 -6.78 25.61 -13.79
N GLU A 24 -7.78 24.80 -13.52
CA GLU A 24 -8.81 25.07 -12.51
C GLU A 24 -8.37 24.65 -11.13
N GLY A 25 -7.54 23.61 -10.98
CA GLY A 25 -7.05 23.27 -9.66
C GLY A 25 -6.19 22.03 -9.61
N TYR A 26 -5.48 21.93 -8.50
CA TYR A 26 -4.59 20.85 -8.15
C TYR A 26 -5.13 20.11 -6.94
N GLY A 27 -4.90 18.81 -6.90
CA GLY A 27 -5.26 17.98 -5.76
C GLY A 27 -4.40 16.74 -5.64
N SER A 28 -4.47 16.12 -4.47
CA SER A 28 -3.80 14.84 -4.22
C SER A 28 -4.67 13.94 -3.37
N LEU A 29 -4.58 12.64 -3.62
CA LEU A 29 -5.36 11.61 -2.97
C LEU A 29 -4.46 10.42 -2.61
N VAL A 30 -4.48 9.99 -1.35
CA VAL A 30 -3.86 8.72 -0.96
C VAL A 30 -4.86 7.62 -1.27
N LEU A 31 -4.44 6.63 -2.05
CA LEU A 31 -5.31 5.52 -2.41
C LEU A 31 -5.60 4.67 -1.17
N PRO A 32 -6.86 4.23 -0.96
CA PRO A 32 -7.23 3.37 0.15
C PRO A 32 -6.42 2.07 0.14
N ALA A 33 -5.82 1.73 1.27
CA ALA A 33 -5.09 0.47 1.44
C ALA A 33 -6.02 -0.73 1.63
N SER A 34 -7.29 -0.49 1.99
CA SER A 34 -8.30 -1.52 2.20
C SER A 34 -9.01 -1.89 0.89
N PRO A 35 -9.22 -3.19 0.62
CA PRO A 35 -10.02 -3.61 -0.53
C PRO A 35 -11.47 -3.14 -0.39
N GLY A 36 -12.15 -2.90 -1.52
CA GLY A 36 -13.54 -2.44 -1.57
C GLY A 36 -13.76 -1.24 -2.47
N VAL A 37 -14.98 -0.71 -2.46
CA VAL A 37 -15.37 0.48 -3.21
C VAL A 37 -15.32 1.69 -2.29
N HIS A 38 -14.57 2.71 -2.69
CA HIS A 38 -14.39 3.94 -1.92
C HIS A 38 -14.84 5.14 -2.73
N MET A 39 -15.56 6.07 -2.10
CA MET A 39 -15.90 7.36 -2.68
C MET A 39 -15.19 8.46 -1.90
N LEU A 40 -14.31 9.21 -2.56
CA LEU A 40 -13.47 10.23 -1.94
C LEU A 40 -13.62 11.56 -2.67
N THR A 41 -14.03 12.59 -1.92
CA THR A 41 -14.20 13.95 -2.44
C THR A 41 -13.01 14.79 -2.02
N ILE A 42 -12.23 15.26 -2.99
CA ILE A 42 -10.97 15.95 -2.76
C ILE A 42 -11.13 17.42 -3.14
N PRO A 43 -10.99 18.35 -2.20
CA PRO A 43 -10.98 19.77 -2.52
C PRO A 43 -9.75 20.11 -3.36
N THR A 44 -9.94 21.00 -4.33
CA THR A 44 -8.90 21.47 -5.23
C THR A 44 -8.59 22.94 -4.97
N TRP A 45 -7.36 23.31 -5.27
CA TRP A 45 -6.90 24.69 -5.18
C TRP A 45 -5.97 25.00 -6.34
N ARG A 46 -5.84 26.27 -6.71
CA ARG A 46 -4.88 26.74 -7.70
C ARG A 46 -4.06 27.90 -7.16
N PRO A 47 -2.82 28.10 -7.64
CA PRO A 47 -2.09 29.32 -7.36
C PRO A 47 -2.77 30.53 -8.03
N VAL A 48 -2.67 31.69 -7.39
CA VAL A 48 -3.27 32.93 -7.87
C VAL A 48 -2.33 34.11 -7.75
N ASP A 49 -2.32 34.95 -8.78
CA ASP A 49 -1.72 36.29 -8.73
C ASP A 49 -2.73 37.29 -8.15
N LEU A 50 -2.23 38.42 -7.66
CA LEU A 50 -3.10 39.48 -7.16
C LEU A 50 -3.55 40.45 -8.23
N GLY A 51 -4.79 40.89 -8.08
CA GLY A 51 -5.33 42.07 -8.75
C GLY A 51 -6.12 41.74 -10.01
N THR A 52 -6.95 42.71 -10.42
CA THR A 52 -7.90 42.56 -11.52
C THR A 52 -7.24 42.20 -12.85
N VAL A 53 -6.00 42.68 -13.08
CA VAL A 53 -5.24 42.38 -14.30
C VAL A 53 -4.91 40.89 -14.41
N ALA A 54 -4.60 40.22 -13.29
CA ALA A 54 -4.33 38.78 -13.28
C ALA A 54 -5.59 37.99 -13.65
N GLU A 55 -6.73 38.34 -13.06
CA GLU A 55 -8.01 37.70 -13.38
C GLU A 55 -8.45 37.96 -14.83
N MET A 56 -8.22 39.16 -15.36
CA MET A 56 -8.46 39.46 -16.78
C MET A 56 -7.53 38.66 -17.70
N ARG A 57 -6.24 38.50 -17.35
CA ARG A 57 -5.30 37.67 -18.13
C ARG A 57 -5.73 36.22 -18.12
N ARG A 58 -6.12 35.69 -16.96
CA ARG A 58 -6.68 34.34 -16.85
C ARG A 58 -7.92 34.22 -17.72
N PHE A 59 -8.88 35.15 -17.59
CA PHE A 59 -10.16 35.09 -18.30
C PHE A 59 -10.03 35.24 -19.83
N PHE A 60 -9.26 36.21 -20.31
CA PHE A 60 -9.21 36.55 -21.74
C PHE A 60 -8.10 35.84 -22.49
N ILE A 61 -6.95 35.59 -21.85
CA ILE A 61 -5.75 35.05 -22.50
C ILE A 61 -5.49 33.60 -22.07
N GLY A 62 -6.02 33.18 -20.93
CA GLY A 62 -5.73 31.88 -20.32
C GLY A 62 -4.47 31.87 -19.47
N GLY A 63 -3.84 33.04 -19.25
CA GLY A 63 -2.62 33.14 -18.45
C GLY A 63 -2.92 33.06 -16.96
N SER A 64 -2.41 32.03 -16.28
CA SER A 64 -2.39 31.93 -14.82
C SER A 64 -1.10 31.27 -14.32
N PRO A 65 -0.73 31.46 -13.06
CA PRO A 65 0.36 30.70 -12.45
C PRO A 65 0.04 29.20 -12.49
N GLU A 66 1.08 28.38 -12.68
CA GLU A 66 1.00 26.92 -12.71
C GLU A 66 2.08 26.33 -11.81
N LEU A 67 1.88 25.09 -11.35
CA LEU A 67 2.89 24.37 -10.59
C LEU A 67 3.92 23.75 -11.55
N GLU A 68 5.21 24.04 -11.35
CA GLU A 68 6.28 23.36 -12.09
C GLU A 68 6.33 21.86 -11.78
N ASP A 69 6.01 21.48 -10.54
CA ASP A 69 5.95 20.10 -10.09
C ASP A 69 4.71 19.84 -9.23
N LEU A 70 3.90 18.86 -9.65
CA LEU A 70 2.69 18.41 -8.97
C LEU A 70 2.94 17.88 -7.55
N THR A 71 4.16 17.45 -7.23
CA THR A 71 4.46 16.96 -5.87
C THR A 71 4.38 18.06 -4.81
N TYR A 72 4.50 19.34 -5.20
CA TYR A 72 4.33 20.50 -4.29
C TYR A 72 2.94 20.60 -3.67
N ILE A 73 1.95 19.90 -4.23
CA ILE A 73 0.61 19.79 -3.64
C ILE A 73 0.70 19.22 -2.23
N ARG A 74 1.62 18.27 -2.02
CA ARG A 74 1.90 17.65 -0.72
C ARG A 74 3.21 18.15 -0.13
N ILE A 75 3.48 17.69 1.09
CA ILE A 75 4.81 17.80 1.66
C ILE A 75 5.68 16.78 0.91
N PRO A 76 6.74 17.21 0.20
CA PRO A 76 7.63 16.29 -0.51
C PRO A 76 8.23 15.27 0.45
N SER A 77 8.38 14.02 0.02
CA SER A 77 8.99 12.96 0.83
C SER A 77 10.46 13.24 1.19
N THR A 78 11.12 14.12 0.43
CA THR A 78 12.49 14.60 0.68
C THR A 78 12.57 15.64 1.80
N PHE A 79 11.45 16.21 2.25
CA PHE A 79 11.44 17.25 3.26
C PHE A 79 11.70 16.67 4.66
N LYS A 80 12.83 17.06 5.28
CA LYS A 80 13.27 16.57 6.61
C LYS A 80 13.07 17.58 7.75
N GLY A 81 12.41 18.71 7.48
CA GLY A 81 12.21 19.78 8.47
C GLY A 81 10.93 19.61 9.31
N LYS A 82 10.84 20.36 10.42
CA LYS A 82 9.62 20.41 11.25
C LYS A 82 8.53 21.31 10.66
N ARG A 83 8.90 22.31 9.87
CA ARG A 83 7.99 23.32 9.28
C ARG A 83 8.37 23.61 7.84
N LEU A 84 7.48 23.29 6.91
CA LEU A 84 7.60 23.70 5.51
C LEU A 84 6.95 25.07 5.34
N SER A 85 7.75 26.10 5.05
CA SER A 85 7.22 27.44 4.77
C SER A 85 6.78 27.53 3.31
N ARG A 86 5.54 27.96 3.08
CA ARG A 86 5.01 28.35 1.76
C ARG A 86 4.66 29.84 1.73
N PHE A 87 5.36 30.64 2.54
CA PHE A 87 5.09 32.07 2.65
C PHE A 87 5.24 32.78 1.29
N GLY A 88 4.31 33.68 0.98
CA GLY A 88 4.25 34.37 -0.32
C GLY A 88 3.53 33.59 -1.42
N PHE A 89 3.30 32.28 -1.24
CA PHE A 89 2.54 31.47 -2.19
C PHE A 89 1.04 31.63 -1.95
N ARG A 90 0.37 32.34 -2.87
CA ARG A 90 -1.07 32.63 -2.79
C ARG A 90 -1.86 31.58 -3.56
N THR A 91 -2.96 31.14 -2.96
CA THR A 91 -3.82 30.10 -3.54
C THR A 91 -5.28 30.47 -3.36
N GLU A 92 -6.12 29.94 -4.24
CA GLU A 92 -7.57 30.03 -4.16
C GLU A 92 -8.17 28.62 -4.27
N THR A 93 -9.25 28.37 -3.52
CA THR A 93 -10.03 27.14 -3.60
C THR A 93 -11.00 27.19 -4.77
N THR A 94 -11.00 26.17 -5.63
CA THR A 94 -11.74 26.21 -6.90
C THR A 94 -12.86 25.19 -7.04
N GLY A 95 -12.90 24.20 -6.16
CA GLY A 95 -13.95 23.19 -6.16
C GLY A 95 -13.50 21.89 -5.55
N SER A 96 -14.13 20.79 -5.96
CA SER A 96 -13.77 19.44 -5.50
C SER A 96 -13.98 18.40 -6.58
N VAL A 97 -13.12 17.38 -6.62
CA VAL A 97 -13.24 16.22 -7.51
C VAL A 97 -13.62 14.99 -6.68
N THR A 98 -14.67 14.28 -7.12
CA THR A 98 -15.11 13.04 -6.48
C THR A 98 -14.56 11.84 -7.24
N PHE A 99 -13.75 11.02 -6.57
CA PHE A 99 -13.21 9.78 -7.10
C PHE A 99 -14.00 8.59 -6.59
N ARG A 100 -14.41 7.70 -7.50
CA ARG A 100 -14.91 6.37 -7.16
C ARG A 100 -13.82 5.35 -7.46
N LEU A 101 -13.25 4.76 -6.40
CA LEU A 101 -12.13 3.83 -6.49
C LEU A 101 -12.59 2.41 -6.15
N CYS A 102 -12.28 1.46 -7.02
CA CYS A 102 -12.44 0.03 -6.77
C CYS A 102 -11.09 -0.57 -6.42
N CYS A 103 -10.81 -0.75 -5.13
CA CYS A 103 -9.53 -1.23 -4.63
C CYS A 103 -9.55 -2.76 -4.50
N LEU A 104 -8.60 -3.43 -5.15
CA LEU A 104 -8.34 -4.86 -5.02
C LEU A 104 -6.95 -5.06 -4.43
N GLN A 105 -6.84 -5.88 -3.39
CA GLN A 105 -5.56 -6.17 -2.75
C GLN A 105 -5.12 -7.59 -3.13
N GLN A 106 -3.95 -7.70 -3.74
CA GLN A 106 -3.31 -8.98 -4.04
C GLN A 106 -1.98 -9.08 -3.29
N SER A 107 -1.74 -10.19 -2.61
CA SER A 107 -0.46 -10.51 -1.99
C SER A 107 -0.23 -12.01 -1.99
N LYS A 108 1.03 -12.43 -2.17
CA LYS A 108 1.44 -13.84 -2.09
C LYS A 108 1.12 -14.45 -0.72
N ALA A 109 1.18 -13.67 0.35
CA ALA A 109 0.78 -14.11 1.69
C ALA A 109 -0.70 -14.56 1.76
N PHE A 110 -1.58 -13.95 0.95
CA PHE A 110 -2.97 -14.41 0.84
C PHE A 110 -3.09 -15.72 0.04
N LEU A 111 -2.22 -15.94 -0.96
CA LEU A 111 -2.18 -17.17 -1.75
C LEU A 111 -1.62 -18.36 -0.96
N GLU A 112 -0.59 -18.14 -0.12
CA GLU A 112 -0.05 -19.21 0.73
C GLU A 112 -1.07 -19.68 1.77
N ASN A 113 -1.86 -18.75 2.34
CA ASN A 113 -2.95 -19.11 3.26
C ASN A 113 -4.07 -19.90 2.58
N SER A 114 -4.44 -19.56 1.34
CA SER A 114 -5.46 -20.33 0.61
C SER A 114 -4.94 -21.70 0.19
N ALA A 115 -3.70 -21.80 -0.28
CA ALA A 115 -3.06 -23.07 -0.61
C ALA A 115 -2.88 -23.98 0.62
N LEU A 116 -2.50 -23.40 1.77
CA LEU A 116 -2.39 -24.13 3.04
C LEU A 116 -3.76 -24.61 3.52
N ARG A 117 -4.81 -23.78 3.43
CA ARG A 117 -6.19 -24.19 3.72
C ARG A 117 -6.68 -25.30 2.78
N GLN A 118 -6.45 -25.19 1.48
CA GLN A 118 -6.82 -26.23 0.50
C GLN A 118 -6.04 -27.54 0.75
N ARG A 119 -4.75 -27.45 1.12
CA ARG A 119 -3.94 -28.61 1.50
C ARG A 119 -4.46 -29.24 2.80
N MET A 120 -4.84 -28.45 3.79
CA MET A 120 -5.43 -28.96 5.03
C MET A 120 -6.81 -29.58 4.79
N GLN A 121 -7.65 -28.99 3.95
CA GLN A 121 -8.95 -29.54 3.56
C GLN A 121 -8.80 -30.86 2.79
N SER A 122 -7.91 -30.94 1.81
CA SER A 122 -7.64 -32.19 1.08
C SER A 122 -7.03 -33.29 1.96
N VAL A 123 -6.19 -32.93 2.94
CA VAL A 123 -5.70 -33.87 3.95
C VAL A 123 -6.85 -34.33 4.85
N LEU A 124 -7.72 -33.42 5.31
CA LEU A 124 -8.88 -33.75 6.13
C LEU A 124 -9.89 -34.63 5.37
N ASP A 125 -10.16 -34.35 4.10
CA ASP A 125 -11.05 -35.16 3.25
C ASP A 125 -10.47 -36.55 2.99
N ARG A 126 -9.14 -36.66 2.81
CA ARG A 126 -8.44 -37.96 2.76
C ARG A 126 -8.46 -38.71 4.08
N LEU A 127 -8.55 -38.00 5.21
CA LEU A 127 -8.63 -38.58 6.56
C LEU A 127 -10.09 -38.84 7.02
N GLY A 128 -11.08 -38.18 6.41
CA GLY A 128 -12.50 -38.28 6.75
C GLY A 128 -13.18 -39.58 6.30
N GLY A 129 -12.50 -40.38 5.46
CA GLY A 129 -12.97 -41.70 5.03
C GLY A 129 -12.65 -42.86 5.98
N PHE A 130 -11.96 -42.62 7.11
CA PHE A 130 -11.53 -43.69 8.01
C PHE A 130 -12.11 -43.51 9.41
N SER A 131 -13.00 -44.42 9.78
CA SER A 131 -13.59 -44.64 11.11
C SER A 131 -12.57 -45.06 12.21
N GLN A 132 -11.32 -44.60 12.14
CA GLN A 132 -10.25 -44.92 13.10
C GLN A 132 -9.45 -43.67 13.56
N GLN A 133 -10.14 -42.57 13.82
CA GLN A 133 -9.52 -41.27 14.15
C GLN A 133 -8.75 -41.23 15.48
N SER A 134 -8.88 -42.22 16.37
CA SER A 134 -8.09 -42.24 17.62
C SER A 134 -6.64 -42.67 17.40
N SER A 135 -6.34 -43.48 16.38
CA SER A 135 -4.99 -44.03 16.20
C SER A 135 -4.03 -43.00 15.59
N VAL A 136 -4.49 -42.19 14.64
CA VAL A 136 -3.63 -41.25 13.89
C VAL A 136 -3.21 -40.06 14.76
N TYR A 137 -4.09 -39.54 15.61
CA TYR A 137 -3.76 -38.46 16.54
C TYR A 137 -2.70 -38.92 17.56
N ASN A 138 -2.86 -40.14 18.09
CA ASN A 138 -1.91 -40.74 19.01
C ASN A 138 -0.53 -40.97 18.36
N VAL A 139 -0.49 -41.40 17.10
CA VAL A 139 0.77 -41.59 16.36
C VAL A 139 1.46 -40.25 16.09
N LEU A 140 0.71 -39.21 15.69
CA LEU A 140 1.26 -37.87 15.48
C LEU A 140 1.82 -37.27 16.77
N GLU A 141 1.09 -37.42 17.89
CA GLU A 141 1.57 -36.96 19.20
C GLU A 141 2.82 -37.72 19.63
N ALA A 142 2.85 -39.05 19.44
CA ALA A 142 4.02 -39.88 19.75
C ALA A 142 5.24 -39.48 18.91
N PHE A 143 5.05 -39.22 17.61
CA PHE A 143 6.13 -38.77 16.72
C PHE A 143 6.67 -37.39 17.11
N GLN A 144 5.78 -36.44 17.44
CA GLN A 144 6.20 -35.10 17.89
C GLN A 144 6.94 -35.15 19.23
N ARG A 145 6.48 -36.01 20.16
CA ARG A 145 7.15 -36.25 21.45
C ARG A 145 8.53 -36.89 21.26
N ALA A 146 8.64 -37.87 20.37
CA ALA A 146 9.92 -38.51 20.04
C ALA A 146 10.91 -37.53 19.40
N ARG A 147 10.44 -36.70 18.45
CA ARG A 147 11.27 -35.70 17.78
C ARG A 147 11.80 -34.63 18.74
N ARG A 148 10.98 -34.20 19.71
CA ARG A 148 11.42 -33.26 20.75
C ARG A 148 12.55 -33.83 21.61
N ARG A 149 12.41 -35.10 22.03
CA ARG A 149 13.45 -35.81 22.77
C ARG A 149 14.75 -35.97 21.98
N MET A 150 14.66 -36.25 20.67
CA MET A 150 15.86 -36.32 19.82
C MET A 150 16.57 -34.97 19.69
N GLN A 151 15.80 -33.88 19.63
CA GLN A 151 16.35 -32.52 19.56
C GLN A 151 17.07 -32.15 20.86
N GLU A 152 16.43 -32.41 22.00
CA GLU A 152 17.01 -32.21 23.33
C GLU A 152 18.27 -33.07 23.53
N ALA A 153 18.24 -34.34 23.10
CA ALA A 153 19.39 -35.22 23.16
C ALA A 153 20.55 -34.72 22.28
N ARG A 154 20.25 -34.22 21.08
CA ARG A 154 21.23 -33.61 20.17
C ARG A 154 21.86 -32.34 20.74
N GLU A 155 21.09 -31.52 21.45
CA GLU A 155 21.59 -30.31 22.10
C GLU A 155 22.40 -30.62 23.37
N SER A 156 22.11 -31.74 24.05
CA SER A 156 22.85 -32.22 25.22
C SER A 156 24.14 -32.98 24.90
N LEU A 157 24.44 -33.23 23.62
CA LEU A 157 25.57 -34.04 23.19
C LEU A 157 26.87 -33.21 23.15
N PRO A 158 27.97 -33.65 23.80
CA PRO A 158 29.25 -32.94 23.77
C PRO A 158 29.80 -32.82 22.35
N GLN A 159 30.31 -31.64 21.98
CA GLN A 159 30.80 -31.32 20.63
C GLN A 159 31.97 -32.22 20.17
N ASP A 160 32.66 -32.88 21.10
CA ASP A 160 33.81 -33.75 20.83
C ASP A 160 33.48 -35.02 20.03
N LEU A 161 32.21 -35.47 20.02
CA LEU A 161 31.78 -36.63 19.23
C LEU A 161 31.27 -36.27 17.81
N ILE A 162 31.03 -34.99 17.54
CA ILE A 162 30.44 -34.53 16.27
C ILE A 162 31.54 -34.32 15.20
N SER A 163 32.78 -34.04 15.61
CA SER A 163 33.89 -33.73 14.70
C SER A 163 34.62 -34.96 14.13
N THR A 164 34.48 -36.16 14.72
CA THR A 164 35.24 -37.35 14.27
C THR A 164 34.69 -38.00 13.00
N SER A 165 33.49 -37.64 12.53
CA SER A 165 32.84 -38.29 11.37
C SER A 165 32.98 -37.55 10.04
N ALA A 166 33.61 -36.36 10.01
CA ALA A 166 33.79 -35.56 8.79
C ALA A 166 35.13 -35.80 8.05
N SER A 167 35.91 -36.82 8.45
CA SER A 167 37.15 -37.21 7.76
C SER A 167 37.18 -38.71 7.50
N ALA A 168 36.27 -39.18 6.67
CA ALA A 168 36.44 -40.41 5.92
C ALA A 168 35.59 -40.34 4.63
N VAL A 169 36.31 -40.47 3.50
CA VAL A 169 35.90 -40.43 2.08
C VAL A 169 35.92 -39.05 1.44
#